data_AF-A0A3N5S0L6-F1
#
_entry.id   AF-A0A3N5S0L6-F1
#
_cell.length_a   1.000
_cell.length_b   1.000
_cell.length_c   1.000
_cell.angle_alpha   90.00
_cell.angle_beta   90.00
_cell.angle_gamma   90.00
#
_symmetry.space_group_name_H-M   'P 1'
#
loop_
_entity.id
_entity.type
_entity.pdbx_description
1 polymer ?
#
loop_
_entity_poly.entity_id
_entity_poly.type
_entity_poly.pdbx_seq_one_letter_code
_entity_poly.pdbx_strand_id
1 'polypeptide(L)'
;MEKTINEVFRNRVKKYGDRLAVEKRVGNGWETATFNQYYERSRAAGLGFYELGVRKGDRIAILSENRMEWVYSDMGGLGIGACMFGIYATVNEEEVEVILKNSGAKIIVVENAAQLRKARAAMKGSPALKVIVVIDEKDCQVDDKMVISYPALMERGKAKHAAEPKLFEMLADDVQSDDLAL
;
A
#
# COMPACT_ATOMS: atom_id res chain seq x y z
N MET A 1 -12.81 -0.49 24.20
CA MET A 1 -12.40 -1.68 23.43
C MET A 1 -12.00 -1.17 22.05
N GLU A 2 -10.85 -1.59 21.54
CA GLU A 2 -10.39 -1.25 20.17
C GLU A 2 -11.35 -1.94 19.18
N LYS A 3 -11.87 -1.19 18.20
CA LYS A 3 -12.92 -1.63 17.27
C LYS A 3 -12.40 -1.89 15.86
N THR A 4 -11.32 -1.21 15.46
CA THR A 4 -10.73 -1.35 14.12
C THR A 4 -9.23 -1.57 14.20
N ILE A 5 -8.64 -2.14 13.14
CA ILE A 5 -7.19 -2.33 13.03
C ILE A 5 -6.42 -1.00 13.11
N ASN A 6 -7.02 0.10 12.62
CA ASN A 6 -6.48 1.45 12.70
C ASN A 6 -6.38 1.97 14.14
N GLU A 7 -7.41 1.71 14.96
CA GLU A 7 -7.36 2.02 16.39
C GLU A 7 -6.29 1.20 17.12
N VAL A 8 -6.24 -0.11 16.84
CA VAL A 8 -5.20 -1.00 17.40
C VAL A 8 -3.82 -0.43 17.05
N PHE A 9 -3.55 -0.16 15.78
CA PHE A 9 -2.24 0.32 15.33
C PHE A 9 -1.85 1.63 16.02
N ARG A 10 -2.72 2.64 16.02
CA ARG A 10 -2.45 3.93 16.69
C ARG A 10 -2.23 3.77 18.20
N ASN A 11 -2.96 2.89 18.87
CA ASN A 11 -2.75 2.64 20.29
C ASN A 11 -1.43 1.92 20.56
N ARG A 12 -1.02 0.99 19.68
CA ARG A 12 0.31 0.37 19.77
C ARG A 12 1.42 1.39 19.56
N VAL A 13 1.25 2.33 18.62
CA VAL A 13 2.19 3.44 18.41
C VAL A 13 2.30 4.31 19.66
N LYS A 14 1.18 4.76 20.24
CA LYS A 14 1.18 5.54 21.48
C LYS A 14 1.84 4.81 22.66
N LYS A 15 1.65 3.49 22.75
CA LYS A 15 2.17 2.67 23.86
C LYS A 15 3.65 2.36 23.73
N TYR A 16 4.13 2.11 22.52
CA TYR A 16 5.46 1.54 22.28
C TYR A 16 6.44 2.49 21.58
N GLY A 17 5.97 3.54 20.90
CA GLY A 17 6.79 4.62 20.34
C GLY A 17 8.00 4.12 19.54
N ASP A 18 9.19 4.33 20.09
CA ASP A 18 10.46 3.99 19.44
C ASP A 18 10.93 2.55 19.66
N ARG A 19 10.09 1.67 20.22
CA ARG A 19 10.38 0.23 20.26
C ARG A 19 10.27 -0.39 18.86
N LEU A 20 11.07 -1.41 18.61
CA LEU A 20 11.04 -2.19 17.38
C LEU A 20 9.63 -2.79 17.15
N ALA A 21 9.07 -2.55 15.97
CA ALA A 21 7.75 -3.04 15.58
C ALA A 21 7.84 -4.14 14.51
N VAL A 22 8.64 -3.89 13.48
CA VAL A 22 8.79 -4.77 12.32
C VAL A 22 10.25 -4.84 11.90
N GLU A 23 10.68 -6.02 11.46
CA GLU A 23 12.00 -6.24 10.89
C GLU A 23 11.94 -7.24 9.75
N LYS A 24 12.84 -7.09 8.79
CA LYS A 24 13.02 -8.03 7.70
C LYS A 24 14.51 -8.28 7.48
N ARG A 25 14.86 -9.54 7.31
CA ARG A 25 16.23 -9.93 6.94
C ARG A 25 16.50 -9.56 5.48
N VAL A 26 17.59 -8.84 5.23
CA VAL A 26 18.04 -8.42 3.90
C VAL A 26 19.52 -8.75 3.76
N GLY A 27 19.84 -9.75 2.94
CA GLY A 27 21.18 -10.31 2.84
C GLY A 27 21.70 -10.79 4.21
N ASN A 28 22.81 -10.20 4.66
CA ASN A 28 23.41 -10.48 5.97
C ASN A 28 22.96 -9.51 7.07
N GLY A 29 22.09 -8.54 6.76
CA GLY A 29 21.59 -7.53 7.68
C GLY A 29 20.09 -7.61 7.93
N TRP A 30 19.60 -6.61 8.65
CA TRP A 30 18.19 -6.42 8.96
C TRP A 30 17.76 -5.01 8.61
N GLU A 31 16.64 -4.90 7.91
CA GLU A 31 15.88 -3.67 7.83
C GLU A 31 14.90 -3.65 9.00
N THR A 32 14.80 -2.52 9.70
CA THR A 32 13.96 -2.39 10.90
C THR A 32 13.10 -1.14 10.83
N ALA A 33 11.98 -1.15 11.55
CA ALA A 33 11.20 0.04 11.86
C ALA A 33 10.67 -0.02 13.29
N THR A 34 10.77 1.11 13.98
CA THR A 34 10.05 1.34 15.24
C THR A 34 8.55 1.49 14.99
N PHE A 35 7.71 1.46 16.04
CA PHE A 35 6.28 1.72 15.87
C PHE A 35 6.02 3.11 15.27
N ASN A 36 6.75 4.14 15.71
CA ASN A 36 6.66 5.49 15.13
C ASN A 36 7.01 5.49 13.63
N GLN A 37 8.14 4.88 13.25
CA GLN A 37 8.56 4.82 11.85
C GLN A 37 7.60 4.01 10.98
N TYR A 38 7.07 2.90 11.52
CA TYR A 38 6.08 2.09 10.82
C TYR A 38 4.83 2.94 10.55
N TYR A 39 4.31 3.63 11.56
CA TYR A 39 3.14 4.49 11.40
C TYR A 39 3.35 5.63 10.39
N GLU A 40 4.50 6.31 10.45
CA GLU A 40 4.85 7.38 9.51
C GLU A 40 4.92 6.87 8.06
N ARG A 41 5.54 5.71 7.84
CA ARG A 41 5.67 5.10 6.51
C ARG A 41 4.31 4.61 6.00
N SER A 42 3.49 4.01 6.85
CA SER A 42 2.12 3.62 6.49
C SER A 42 1.25 4.84 6.16
N ARG A 43 1.32 5.91 6.95
CA ARG A 43 0.61 7.17 6.66
C ARG A 43 1.03 7.74 5.31
N ALA A 44 2.33 7.76 5.01
CA ALA A 44 2.83 8.22 3.72
C ALA A 44 2.32 7.33 2.57
N ALA A 45 2.33 6.00 2.70
CA ALA A 45 1.78 5.13 1.67
C ALA A 45 0.27 5.37 1.45
N GLY A 46 -0.50 5.41 2.55
CA GLY A 46 -1.95 5.66 2.53
C GLY A 46 -2.32 6.99 1.88
N LEU A 47 -1.70 8.09 2.31
CA LEU A 47 -1.94 9.40 1.69
C LEU A 47 -1.42 9.49 0.25
N GLY A 48 -0.37 8.74 -0.09
CA GLY A 48 0.07 8.58 -1.47
C GLY A 48 -1.02 7.95 -2.34
N PHE A 49 -1.65 6.87 -1.86
CA PHE A 49 -2.79 6.25 -2.57
C PHE A 49 -4.00 7.19 -2.66
N TYR A 50 -4.27 7.95 -1.59
CA TYR A 50 -5.32 8.95 -1.57
C TYR A 50 -5.11 10.03 -2.64
N GLU A 51 -3.88 10.52 -2.83
CA GLU A 51 -3.52 11.47 -3.89
C GLU A 51 -3.66 10.88 -5.30
N LEU A 52 -3.48 9.58 -5.45
CA LEU A 52 -3.76 8.85 -6.70
C LEU A 52 -5.25 8.57 -6.91
N GLY A 53 -6.10 9.11 -6.03
CA GLY A 53 -7.55 9.10 -6.16
C GLY A 53 -8.23 7.92 -5.46
N VAL A 54 -7.52 7.09 -4.69
CA VAL A 54 -8.15 6.02 -3.88
C VAL A 54 -9.04 6.65 -2.82
N ARG A 55 -10.24 6.11 -2.65
CA ARG A 55 -11.19 6.51 -1.60
C ARG A 55 -11.61 5.30 -0.77
N LYS A 56 -12.28 5.56 0.34
CA LYS A 56 -12.85 4.52 1.20
C LYS A 56 -13.69 3.53 0.38
N GLY A 57 -13.44 2.24 0.55
CA GLY A 57 -14.07 1.14 -0.20
C GLY A 57 -13.45 0.81 -1.56
N ASP A 58 -12.55 1.65 -2.10
CA ASP A 58 -11.74 1.27 -3.28
C ASP A 58 -10.77 0.15 -2.90
N ARG A 59 -10.35 -0.64 -3.90
CA ARG A 59 -9.47 -1.79 -3.70
C ARG A 59 -8.05 -1.53 -4.19
N ILE A 60 -7.06 -2.01 -3.43
CA ILE A 60 -5.65 -1.98 -3.80
C ILE A 60 -5.09 -3.40 -3.72
N ALA A 61 -4.43 -3.83 -4.80
CA ALA A 61 -3.74 -5.10 -4.86
C ALA A 61 -2.25 -4.94 -4.51
N ILE A 62 -1.63 -5.96 -3.93
CA ILE A 62 -0.17 -6.04 -3.77
C ILE A 62 0.34 -7.36 -4.35
N LEU A 63 1.17 -7.31 -5.38
CA LEU A 63 1.84 -8.46 -6.02
C LEU A 63 3.34 -8.39 -5.73
N SER A 64 3.74 -8.98 -4.61
CA SER A 64 5.11 -8.91 -4.10
C SER A 64 5.40 -10.06 -3.14
N GLU A 65 6.67 -10.47 -3.06
CA GLU A 65 7.19 -11.22 -1.92
C GLU A 65 7.18 -10.37 -0.64
N ASN A 66 7.41 -11.01 0.51
CA ASN A 66 7.44 -10.35 1.82
C ASN A 66 8.47 -9.21 1.84
N ARG A 67 8.04 -7.98 2.10
CA ARG A 67 8.89 -6.79 2.22
C ARG A 67 8.29 -5.70 3.08
N MET A 68 9.13 -4.75 3.52
CA MET A 68 8.69 -3.69 4.43
C MET A 68 7.65 -2.79 3.77
N GLU A 69 7.81 -2.52 2.47
CA GLU A 69 6.88 -1.74 1.66
C GLU A 69 5.50 -2.41 1.54
N TRP A 70 5.44 -3.74 1.61
CA TRP A 70 4.18 -4.48 1.67
C TRP A 70 3.39 -4.07 2.91
N VAL A 71 4.02 -4.17 4.09
CA VAL A 71 3.34 -3.89 5.37
C VAL A 71 3.03 -2.41 5.55
N TYR A 72 3.81 -1.51 4.94
CA TYR A 72 3.51 -0.08 4.90
C TYR A 72 2.30 0.21 4.01
N SER A 73 2.25 -0.37 2.82
CA SER A 73 1.14 -0.22 1.87
C SER A 73 -0.17 -0.74 2.46
N ASP A 74 -0.12 -1.90 3.11
CA ASP A 74 -1.28 -2.55 3.70
C ASP A 74 -1.90 -1.69 4.81
N MET A 75 -1.13 -1.37 5.85
CA MET A 75 -1.61 -0.52 6.94
C MET A 75 -1.94 0.91 6.50
N GLY A 76 -1.27 1.43 5.47
CA GLY A 76 -1.57 2.73 4.90
C GLY A 76 -2.90 2.76 4.15
N GLY A 77 -3.15 1.74 3.33
CA GLY A 77 -4.41 1.58 2.60
C GLY A 77 -5.59 1.34 3.53
N LEU A 78 -5.46 0.44 4.51
CA LEU A 78 -6.45 0.24 5.56
C LEU A 78 -6.71 1.54 6.36
N GLY A 79 -5.65 2.32 6.59
CA GLY A 79 -5.72 3.63 7.25
C GLY A 79 -6.56 4.67 6.51
N ILE A 80 -6.68 4.58 5.19
CA ILE A 80 -7.55 5.47 4.39
C ILE A 80 -8.91 4.80 4.05
N GLY A 81 -9.21 3.65 4.66
CA GLY A 81 -10.43 2.88 4.44
C GLY A 81 -10.47 2.13 3.11
N ALA A 82 -9.32 1.93 2.45
CA ALA A 82 -9.22 1.10 1.25
C ALA A 82 -9.18 -0.39 1.60
N CYS A 83 -9.69 -1.22 0.71
CA CYS A 83 -9.65 -2.67 0.84
C CYS A 83 -8.36 -3.22 0.23
N MET A 84 -7.51 -3.81 1.05
CA MET A 84 -6.22 -4.37 0.63
C MET A 84 -6.33 -5.86 0.33
N PHE A 85 -5.62 -6.33 -0.68
CA PHE A 85 -5.43 -7.78 -0.88
C PHE A 85 -4.09 -8.09 -1.52
N GLY A 86 -3.49 -9.22 -1.12
CA GLY A 86 -2.25 -9.73 -1.68
C GLY A 86 -2.50 -10.69 -2.84
N ILE A 87 -1.59 -10.68 -3.81
CA ILE A 87 -1.44 -11.70 -4.84
C ILE A 87 -0.04 -12.28 -4.67
N TYR A 88 0.07 -13.61 -4.57
CA TYR A 88 1.37 -14.26 -4.43
C TYR A 88 2.22 -14.00 -5.68
N ALA A 89 3.50 -13.67 -5.48
CA ALA A 89 4.44 -13.36 -6.58
C ALA A 89 4.66 -14.54 -7.55
N THR A 90 4.37 -15.77 -7.09
CA THR A 90 4.46 -17.03 -7.83
C THR A 90 3.29 -17.28 -8.77
N VAL A 91 2.17 -16.56 -8.62
CA VAL A 91 0.99 -16.64 -9.49
C VAL A 91 1.38 -16.29 -10.93
N ASN A 92 0.88 -17.06 -11.90
CA ASN A 92 1.22 -16.84 -13.29
C ASN A 92 0.52 -15.59 -13.86
N GLU A 93 0.92 -15.15 -15.06
CA GLU A 93 0.37 -13.92 -15.66
C GLU A 93 -1.15 -13.99 -15.87
N GLU A 94 -1.65 -15.05 -16.49
CA GLU A 94 -3.07 -15.24 -16.80
C GLU A 94 -3.95 -15.19 -15.53
N GLU A 95 -3.49 -15.80 -14.44
CA GLU A 95 -4.17 -15.77 -13.15
C GLU A 95 -4.17 -14.36 -12.53
N VAL A 96 -3.06 -13.61 -12.64
CA VAL A 96 -3.03 -12.19 -12.22
C VAL A 96 -4.07 -11.38 -13.00
N GLU A 97 -4.21 -11.60 -14.31
CA GLU A 97 -5.22 -10.91 -15.12
C GLU A 97 -6.63 -11.20 -14.63
N VAL A 98 -6.96 -12.47 -14.38
CA VAL A 98 -8.28 -12.88 -13.88
C VAL A 98 -8.57 -12.27 -12.51
N ILE A 99 -7.59 -12.28 -11.60
CA ILE A 99 -7.73 -11.69 -10.26
C ILE A 99 -7.99 -10.19 -10.35
N LEU A 100 -7.20 -9.45 -11.14
CA LEU A 100 -7.37 -7.99 -11.24
C LEU A 100 -8.66 -7.60 -11.94
N LYS A 101 -9.06 -8.34 -12.98
CA LYS A 101 -10.33 -8.14 -13.68
C LYS A 101 -11.53 -8.32 -12.76
N ASN A 102 -11.51 -9.34 -11.90
CA ASN A 102 -12.65 -9.67 -11.04
C ASN A 102 -12.66 -8.91 -9.70
N SER A 103 -11.50 -8.44 -9.24
CA SER A 103 -11.40 -7.69 -7.97
C SER A 103 -11.86 -6.25 -8.10
N GLY A 104 -11.71 -5.61 -9.27
CA GLY A 104 -11.96 -4.17 -9.40
C GLY A 104 -10.93 -3.32 -8.66
N ALA A 105 -9.70 -3.83 -8.49
CA ALA A 105 -8.59 -3.05 -7.94
C ALA A 105 -8.31 -1.81 -8.78
N LYS A 106 -8.14 -0.67 -8.09
CA LYS A 106 -7.82 0.63 -8.71
C LYS A 106 -6.34 0.87 -8.82
N ILE A 107 -5.58 0.33 -7.86
CA ILE A 107 -4.13 0.39 -7.82
C ILE A 107 -3.59 -1.02 -7.57
N ILE A 108 -2.44 -1.33 -8.17
CA ILE A 108 -1.63 -2.49 -7.80
C ILE A 108 -0.21 -2.04 -7.44
N VAL A 109 0.28 -2.49 -6.30
CA VAL A 109 1.69 -2.37 -5.91
C VAL A 109 2.42 -3.62 -6.36
N VAL A 110 3.52 -3.49 -7.10
CA VAL A 110 4.30 -4.60 -7.65
C VAL A 110 5.75 -4.52 -7.21
N GLU A 111 6.37 -5.68 -6.99
CA GLU A 111 7.72 -5.74 -6.45
C GLU A 111 8.80 -5.20 -7.40
N ASN A 112 8.81 -5.65 -8.66
CA ASN A 112 9.94 -5.48 -9.58
C ASN A 112 9.49 -5.60 -11.04
N ALA A 113 10.44 -5.52 -11.99
CA ALA A 113 10.17 -5.59 -13.43
C ALA A 113 9.39 -6.83 -13.88
N ALA A 114 9.59 -7.99 -13.25
CA ALA A 114 8.86 -9.20 -13.61
C ALA A 114 7.38 -9.10 -13.24
N GLN A 115 7.07 -8.60 -12.03
CA GLN A 115 5.69 -8.40 -11.59
C GLN A 115 5.02 -7.22 -12.31
N LEU A 116 5.79 -6.18 -12.68
CA LEU A 116 5.31 -5.09 -13.52
C LEU A 116 4.83 -5.57 -14.88
N ARG A 117 5.54 -6.52 -15.52
CA ARG A 117 5.08 -7.09 -16.80
C ARG A 117 3.69 -7.73 -16.68
N LYS A 118 3.49 -8.57 -15.65
CA LYS A 118 2.19 -9.20 -15.38
C LYS A 118 1.09 -8.16 -15.14
N ALA A 119 1.37 -7.14 -14.31
CA ALA A 119 0.41 -6.08 -14.03
C ALA A 119 0.06 -5.24 -15.26
N ARG A 120 1.02 -4.96 -16.15
CA ARG A 120 0.78 -4.27 -17.43
C ARG A 120 -0.07 -5.10 -18.38
N ALA A 121 0.13 -6.42 -18.42
CA ALA A 121 -0.72 -7.33 -19.20
C ALA A 121 -2.16 -7.28 -18.70
N ALA A 122 -2.35 -7.49 -17.39
CA ALA A 122 -3.65 -7.45 -16.72
C ALA A 122 -4.39 -6.11 -16.85
N MET A 123 -3.65 -4.98 -16.87
CA MET A 123 -4.23 -3.64 -17.01
C MET A 123 -5.03 -3.48 -18.32
N LYS A 124 -4.64 -4.15 -19.40
CA LYS A 124 -5.36 -4.10 -20.69
C LYS A 124 -6.80 -4.62 -20.58
N GLY A 125 -7.03 -5.61 -19.71
CA GLY A 125 -8.32 -6.24 -19.48
C GLY A 125 -9.06 -5.74 -18.23
N SER A 126 -8.50 -4.78 -17.50
CA SER A 126 -8.99 -4.34 -16.18
C SER A 126 -9.23 -2.83 -16.16
N PRO A 127 -10.39 -2.34 -16.66
CA PRO A 127 -10.67 -0.90 -16.74
C PRO A 127 -10.64 -0.17 -15.39
N ALA A 128 -10.85 -0.88 -14.29
CA ALA A 128 -10.76 -0.34 -12.94
C ALA A 128 -9.33 0.02 -12.54
N LEU A 129 -8.33 -0.72 -13.02
CA LEU A 129 -6.93 -0.53 -12.66
C LEU A 129 -6.38 0.72 -13.35
N LYS A 130 -6.00 1.73 -12.57
CA LYS A 130 -5.56 3.04 -13.07
C LYS A 130 -4.06 3.26 -12.92
N VAL A 131 -3.45 2.73 -11.86
CA VAL A 131 -2.04 2.98 -11.53
C VAL A 131 -1.37 1.68 -11.07
N ILE A 132 -0.15 1.45 -11.55
CA ILE A 132 0.77 0.45 -11.04
C ILE A 132 1.87 1.19 -10.26
N VAL A 133 2.10 0.80 -9.01
CA VAL A 133 3.19 1.31 -8.17
C VAL A 133 4.29 0.27 -8.13
N VAL A 134 5.50 0.61 -8.56
CA VAL A 134 6.64 -0.33 -8.61
C VAL A 134 7.61 -0.03 -7.49
N ILE A 135 8.01 -1.06 -6.74
CA ILE A 135 8.88 -0.88 -5.58
C ILE A 135 10.36 -0.88 -5.96
N ASP A 136 10.83 -1.92 -6.65
CA ASP A 136 12.17 -1.98 -7.25
C ASP A 136 12.09 -1.56 -8.72
N GLU A 137 12.54 -0.33 -8.99
CA GLU A 137 12.48 0.29 -10.31
C GLU A 137 13.55 -0.22 -11.27
N LYS A 138 14.45 -1.10 -10.81
CA LYS A 138 15.47 -1.66 -11.68
C LYS A 138 14.81 -2.35 -12.88
N ASP A 139 15.29 -2.00 -14.08
CA ASP A 139 14.81 -2.51 -15.36
C ASP A 139 13.31 -2.23 -15.64
N CYS A 140 12.72 -1.23 -14.96
CA CYS A 140 11.33 -0.81 -15.14
C CYS A 140 11.21 0.46 -15.97
N GLN A 141 10.16 0.53 -16.80
CA GLN A 141 9.75 1.77 -17.45
C GLN A 141 8.66 2.45 -16.61
N VAL A 142 9.04 3.53 -15.92
CA VAL A 142 8.18 4.39 -15.11
C VAL A 142 7.85 5.64 -15.93
N ASP A 143 6.60 6.11 -15.85
CA ASP A 143 6.11 7.26 -16.65
C ASP A 143 5.37 8.32 -15.81
N ASP A 144 5.29 8.12 -14.49
CA ASP A 144 4.61 8.98 -13.52
C ASP A 144 3.12 9.25 -13.80
N LYS A 145 2.51 8.46 -14.68
CA LYS A 145 1.08 8.54 -15.05
C LYS A 145 0.34 7.26 -14.73
N MET A 146 0.72 6.17 -15.41
CA MET A 146 0.15 4.84 -15.23
C MET A 146 1.07 3.96 -14.41
N VAL A 147 2.38 4.17 -14.51
CA VAL A 147 3.39 3.46 -13.72
C VAL A 147 4.20 4.48 -12.96
N ILE A 148 4.13 4.40 -11.62
CA ILE A 148 4.86 5.28 -10.71
C ILE A 148 5.77 4.44 -9.82
N SER A 149 6.78 5.08 -9.25
CA SER A 149 7.63 4.43 -8.28
C SER A 149 7.07 4.50 -6.87
N TYR A 150 7.45 3.53 -6.04
CA TYR A 150 7.10 3.53 -4.62
C TYR A 150 7.72 4.73 -3.88
N PRO A 151 8.98 5.14 -4.12
CA PRO A 151 9.48 6.41 -3.58
C PRO A 151 8.62 7.62 -3.97
N ALA A 152 8.18 7.72 -5.23
CA ALA A 152 7.31 8.81 -5.67
C ALA A 152 5.93 8.78 -4.99
N LEU A 153 5.36 7.59 -4.78
CA LEU A 153 4.14 7.43 -3.97
C LEU A 153 4.34 7.99 -2.56
N MET A 154 5.45 7.62 -1.92
CA MET A 154 5.76 8.03 -0.55
C MET A 154 5.96 9.54 -0.44
N GLU A 155 6.63 10.17 -1.41
CA GLU A 155 6.80 11.63 -1.43
C GLU A 155 5.47 12.37 -1.62
N ARG A 156 4.58 11.87 -2.48
CA ARG A 156 3.21 12.41 -2.60
C ARG A 156 2.46 12.36 -1.28
N GLY A 157 2.55 11.24 -0.56
CA GLY A 157 1.90 11.09 0.74
C GLY A 157 2.49 11.98 1.83
N LYS A 158 3.82 12.14 1.88
CA LYS A 158 4.48 13.07 2.80
C LYS A 158 4.07 14.52 2.50
N ALA A 159 4.06 14.92 1.23
CA ALA A 159 3.61 16.25 0.81
C ALA A 159 2.15 16.49 1.19
N LYS A 160 1.27 15.50 0.98
CA LYS A 160 -0.14 15.58 1.38
C LYS A 160 -0.30 15.73 2.89
N HIS A 161 0.48 14.99 3.68
CA HIS A 161 0.47 15.15 5.13
C HIS A 161 0.97 16.53 5.56
N ALA A 162 2.02 17.05 4.95
CA ALA A 162 2.52 18.38 5.26
C ALA A 162 1.47 19.47 4.95
N ALA A 163 0.71 19.32 3.87
CA ALA A 163 -0.38 20.22 3.50
C ALA A 163 -1.62 20.05 4.40
N GLU A 164 -1.96 18.82 4.77
CA GLU A 164 -3.14 18.47 5.58
C GLU A 164 -2.78 17.53 6.73
N PRO A 165 -2.17 18.04 7.84
CA PRO A 165 -1.55 17.22 8.88
C PRO A 165 -2.47 16.28 9.65
N LYS A 166 -3.79 16.48 9.57
CA LYS A 166 -4.78 15.64 10.28
C LYS A 166 -5.54 14.70 9.35
N LEU A 167 -5.31 14.77 8.03
CA LEU A 167 -6.13 14.07 7.06
C LEU A 167 -6.11 12.56 7.26
N PHE A 168 -4.93 11.97 7.47
CA PHE A 168 -4.83 10.51 7.65
C PHE A 168 -5.57 10.04 8.90
N GLU A 169 -5.41 10.75 10.02
CA GLU A 169 -6.09 10.44 11.26
C GLU A 169 -7.61 10.59 11.13
N MET A 170 -8.07 11.63 10.42
CA MET A 170 -9.50 11.81 10.11
C MET A 170 -10.05 10.67 9.25
N LEU A 171 -9.34 10.24 8.20
CA LEU A 171 -9.75 9.12 7.36
C LEU A 171 -9.74 7.80 8.15
N ALA A 172 -8.74 7.58 8.99
CA ALA A 172 -8.61 6.39 9.82
C ALA A 172 -9.71 6.31 10.90
N ASP A 173 -10.15 7.46 11.43
CA ASP A 173 -11.28 7.57 12.37
C ASP A 173 -12.64 7.34 11.70
N ASP A 174 -12.74 7.61 10.39
CA ASP A 174 -13.97 7.36 9.62
C ASP A 174 -14.19 5.86 9.33
N VAL A 175 -13.15 5.02 9.42
CA VAL A 175 -13.27 3.56 9.25
C VAL A 175 -14.04 2.95 10.42
N GLN A 176 -15.09 2.21 10.10
CA GLN A 176 -16.00 1.52 11.01
C GLN A 176 -15.84 0.00 10.90
N SER A 177 -16.33 -0.74 11.90
CA SER A 177 -16.21 -2.21 11.96
C SER A 177 -17.04 -2.98 10.91
N ASP A 178 -18.01 -2.32 10.29
CA ASP A 178 -18.87 -2.84 9.23
C ASP A 178 -18.42 -2.43 7.82
N ASP A 179 -17.33 -1.66 7.71
CA ASP A 179 -16.73 -1.35 6.42
C ASP A 179 -16.09 -2.59 5.78
N LEU A 180 -16.00 -2.58 4.44
CA LEU A 180 -15.34 -3.64 3.68
C LEU A 180 -13.83 -3.74 3.96
N ALA A 181 -13.22 -2.65 4.43
CA ALA A 181 -11.83 -2.60 4.87
C ALA A 181 -11.78 -3.07 6.33
N LEU A 182 -11.34 -4.31 6.55
CA LEU A 182 -11.19 -4.94 7.87
C LEU A 182 -9.72 -5.01 8.29
#